data_AF-B3SJX1-F1
#
_entry.id   AF-B3SJX1-F1
#
_cell.length_a   1.000
_cell.length_b   1.000
_cell.length_c   1.000
_cell.angle_alpha   90.00
_cell.angle_beta   90.00
_cell.angle_gamma   90.00
#
_symmetry.space_group_name_H-M   'P 1'
#
loop_
_entity.id
_entity.type
_entity.pdbx_description
1 polymer ?
#
loop_
_entity_poly.entity_id
_entity_poly.type
_entity_poly.pdbx_seq_one_letter_code
_entity_poly.pdbx_strand_id
1 'polypeptide(L)'
;AQPASDALGKAARALEDVKPDDAIQLYTDACEILEEDGRDQMAFDLYRACANVYIKLEKFTDAATFFLRLGVAADKCDATNSQCKAYLSAIIL
;
A
#
# COMPACT_ATOMS: atom_id res chain seq x y z
N ALA A 1 1.78 13.47 -10.63
CA ALA A 1 2.11 12.40 -9.66
C ALA A 1 2.98 11.25 -10.16
N GLN A 2 2.59 10.54 -11.22
CA GLN A 2 3.05 9.15 -11.46
C GLN A 2 4.56 8.89 -11.41
N PRO A 3 5.43 9.62 -12.13
CA PRO A 3 6.87 9.36 -12.10
C PRO A 3 7.49 9.52 -10.70
N ALA A 4 6.94 10.42 -9.88
CA ALA A 4 7.38 10.62 -8.51
C ALA A 4 6.98 9.43 -7.63
N SER A 5 5.72 8.98 -7.71
CA SER A 5 5.25 7.79 -7.02
C SER A 5 6.05 6.54 -7.42
N ASP A 6 6.32 6.34 -8.71
CA ASP A 6 7.12 5.20 -9.19
C ASP A 6 8.56 5.24 -8.67
N ALA A 7 9.16 6.43 -8.58
CA ALA A 7 10.50 6.60 -8.03
C ALA A 7 10.54 6.25 -6.54
N LEU A 8 9.55 6.72 -5.77
CA LEU A 8 9.41 6.40 -4.35
C LEU A 8 9.15 4.91 -4.13
N GLY A 9 8.26 4.28 -4.91
CA GLY A 9 7.99 2.84 -4.81
C GLY A 9 9.22 1.98 -5.11
N LYS A 10 10.06 2.39 -6.07
CA LYS A 10 11.36 1.73 -6.35
C LYS A 10 12.36 1.93 -5.20
N ALA A 11 12.43 3.13 -4.64
CA ALA A 11 13.31 3.42 -3.50
C ALA A 11 12.88 2.61 -2.27
N ALA A 12 11.58 2.57 -1.97
CA ALA A 12 11.01 1.79 -0.89
C ALA A 12 11.38 0.30 -1.02
N ARG A 13 11.22 -0.26 -2.22
CA ARG A 13 11.55 -1.66 -2.51
C ARG A 13 13.02 -2.00 -2.23
N ALA A 14 13.93 -1.08 -2.52
CA ALA A 14 15.35 -1.26 -2.27
C ALA A 14 15.71 -1.19 -0.77
N LEU A 15 14.84 -0.61 0.06
CA LEU A 15 15.07 -0.40 1.49
C LEU A 15 14.35 -1.39 2.39
N GLU A 16 13.40 -2.20 1.89
CA GLU A 16 12.56 -3.10 2.71
C GLU A 16 13.35 -3.93 3.74
N ASP A 17 14.50 -4.48 3.34
CA ASP A 17 15.25 -5.41 4.20
C ASP A 17 16.31 -4.71 5.08
N VAL A 18 16.70 -3.47 4.76
CA VAL A 18 17.79 -2.74 5.44
C VAL A 18 17.25 -1.61 6.33
N LYS A 19 16.20 -0.92 5.87
CA LYS A 19 15.54 0.19 6.55
C LYS A 19 14.03 0.11 6.34
N PRO A 20 13.36 -0.84 6.99
CA PRO A 20 11.95 -1.13 6.73
C PRO A 20 11.02 0.04 7.10
N ASP A 21 11.34 0.82 8.14
CA ASP A 21 10.53 2.00 8.50
C ASP A 21 10.65 3.12 7.43
N ASP A 22 11.84 3.35 6.86
CA ASP A 22 12.02 4.28 5.73
C ASP A 22 11.25 3.77 4.49
N ALA A 23 11.27 2.46 4.23
CA ALA A 23 10.54 1.86 3.12
C ALA A 23 9.01 2.05 3.28
N ILE A 24 8.49 1.87 4.49
CA ILE A 24 7.07 2.12 4.82
C ILE A 24 6.70 3.58 4.53
N GLN A 25 7.53 4.53 4.96
CA GLN A 25 7.28 5.96 4.71
C GLN A 25 7.24 6.24 3.20
N LEU A 26 8.23 5.76 2.45
CA LEU A 26 8.28 5.95 1.00
C LEU A 26 7.09 5.32 0.26
N TYR A 27 6.64 4.13 0.68
CA TYR A 27 5.41 3.54 0.12
C TYR A 27 4.17 4.37 0.43
N THR A 28 4.08 4.90 1.65
CA THR A 28 2.95 5.75 2.08
C THR A 28 2.90 7.03 1.25
N ASP A 29 4.02 7.73 1.13
CA ASP A 29 4.16 8.94 0.31
C ASP A 29 3.80 8.65 -1.17
N ALA A 30 4.25 7.49 -1.69
CA ALA A 30 3.95 7.08 -3.05
C ALA A 30 2.45 6.82 -3.29
N CYS A 31 1.75 6.23 -2.30
CA CYS A 31 0.30 6.06 -2.33
C CYS A 31 -0.42 7.41 -2.30
N GLU A 32 -0.06 8.30 -1.38
CA GLU A 32 -0.68 9.62 -1.20
C GLU A 32 -0.60 10.45 -2.48
N ILE A 33 0.58 10.48 -3.12
CA ILE A 33 0.77 11.17 -4.41
C ILE A 33 -0.20 10.67 -5.49
N LEU A 34 -0.55 9.37 -5.52
CA LEU A 34 -1.49 8.84 -6.50
C LEU A 34 -2.94 9.09 -6.11
N GLU A 35 -3.27 9.04 -4.82
CA GLU A 35 -4.61 9.36 -4.32
C GLU A 35 -4.98 10.83 -4.53
N GLU A 36 -4.05 11.76 -4.30
CA GLU A 36 -4.26 13.19 -4.54
C GLU A 36 -4.54 13.49 -6.02
N ASP A 37 -3.91 12.75 -6.94
CA ASP A 37 -4.16 12.85 -8.38
C ASP A 37 -5.41 12.04 -8.84
N GLY A 38 -6.16 11.41 -7.92
CA GLY A 38 -7.35 10.60 -8.23
C GLY A 38 -7.03 9.28 -8.95
N ARG A 39 -5.80 8.77 -8.79
CA ARG A 39 -5.28 7.57 -9.44
C ARG A 39 -5.18 6.40 -8.46
N ASP A 40 -6.18 6.25 -7.58
CA ASP A 40 -6.23 5.26 -6.50
C ASP A 40 -5.91 3.83 -6.99
N GLN A 41 -6.38 3.45 -8.18
CA GLN A 41 -6.13 2.11 -8.76
C GLN A 41 -4.64 1.80 -8.94
N MET A 42 -3.81 2.82 -9.20
CA MET A 42 -2.38 2.66 -9.40
C MET A 42 -1.62 2.48 -8.08
N ALA A 43 -2.23 2.85 -6.95
CA ALA A 43 -1.65 2.69 -5.62
C ALA A 43 -1.81 1.26 -5.08
N PHE A 44 -2.62 0.39 -5.71
CA PHE A 44 -2.95 -0.94 -5.15
C PHE A 44 -1.72 -1.81 -4.88
N ASP A 45 -0.73 -1.80 -5.78
CA ASP A 45 0.46 -2.62 -5.59
C ASP A 45 1.41 -2.02 -4.54
N LEU A 46 1.41 -0.69 -4.38
CA LEU A 46 2.15 0.00 -3.32
C LEU A 46 1.55 -0.31 -1.95
N TYR A 47 0.21 -0.30 -1.84
CA TYR A 47 -0.48 -0.74 -0.62
C TYR A 47 -0.11 -2.16 -0.21
N ARG A 48 -0.13 -3.10 -1.15
CA ARG A 48 0.25 -4.49 -0.89
C ARG A 48 1.72 -4.62 -0.50
N ALA A 49 2.60 -3.87 -1.16
CA ALA A 49 4.02 -3.88 -0.85
C ALA A 49 4.28 -3.37 0.58
N CYS A 50 3.70 -2.23 0.96
CA CYS A 50 3.82 -1.68 2.30
C CYS A 50 3.24 -2.62 3.37
N ALA A 51 2.06 -3.21 3.12
CA ALA A 51 1.45 -4.17 4.04
C ALA A 51 2.35 -5.39 4.25
N ASN A 52 3.02 -5.88 3.21
CA ASN A 52 3.98 -6.97 3.34
C ASN A 52 5.20 -6.59 4.21
N VAL A 53 5.66 -5.34 4.17
CA VAL A 53 6.72 -4.88 5.09
C VAL A 53 6.22 -4.91 6.53
N TYR A 54 5.01 -4.40 6.81
CA TYR A 54 4.42 -4.50 8.14
C TYR A 54 4.28 -5.95 8.63
N ILE A 55 3.87 -6.88 7.76
CA ILE A 55 3.76 -8.31 8.08
C ILE A 55 5.13 -8.90 8.42
N LYS A 56 6.18 -8.60 7.63
CA LYS A 56 7.55 -9.04 7.92
C LYS A 56 8.06 -8.54 9.28
N LEU A 57 7.57 -7.38 9.74
CA LEU A 57 7.86 -6.80 11.04
C LEU A 57 6.93 -7.28 12.16
N GLU A 58 6.00 -8.19 11.88
CA GLU A 58 4.96 -8.66 12.83
C GLU A 58 4.04 -7.53 13.35
N LYS A 59 3.96 -6.41 12.61
CA LYS A 59 3.07 -5.27 12.88
C LYS A 59 1.72 -5.50 12.21
N PHE A 60 0.99 -6.54 12.63
CA PHE A 60 -0.24 -6.99 11.95
C PHE A 60 -1.37 -5.95 11.94
N THR A 61 -1.52 -5.19 13.02
CA THR A 61 -2.53 -4.11 13.09
C THR A 61 -2.30 -3.05 12.00
N ASP A 62 -1.05 -2.62 11.82
CA ASP A 62 -0.69 -1.62 10.80
C ASP A 62 -0.88 -2.19 9.38
N ALA A 63 -0.53 -3.47 9.18
CA ALA A 63 -0.79 -4.17 7.92
C ALA A 63 -2.29 -4.22 7.59
N ALA A 64 -3.13 -4.56 8.58
CA ALA A 64 -4.58 -4.59 8.43
C ALA A 64 -5.15 -3.21 8.08
N THR A 65 -4.66 -2.14 8.73
CA THR A 65 -5.03 -0.76 8.39
C THR A 65 -4.70 -0.42 6.92
N PHE A 66 -3.54 -0.85 6.43
CA PHE A 66 -3.16 -0.64 5.04
C PHE A 66 -4.05 -1.42 4.05
N PHE A 67 -4.45 -2.65 4.39
CA PHE A 67 -5.40 -3.41 3.59
C PHE A 67 -6.81 -2.82 3.61
N LEU A 68 -7.26 -2.24 4.74
CA LEU A 68 -8.52 -1.49 4.80
C LEU A 68 -8.47 -0.26 3.89
N ARG A 69 -7.36 0.49 3.88
CA ARG A 69 -7.15 1.62 2.96
C ARG A 69 -7.18 1.17 1.50
N LEU A 70 -6.54 0.05 1.15
CA LEU A 70 -6.66 -0.57 -0.18
C LEU A 70 -8.11 -0.90 -0.52
N GLY A 71 -8.89 -1.45 0.42
CA GLY A 71 -10.30 -1.77 0.23
C GLY A 71 -11.15 -0.55 -0.12
N VAL A 72 -10.92 0.57 0.56
CA VAL A 72 -11.59 1.85 0.25
C VAL A 72 -11.16 2.39 -1.11
N ALA A 73 -9.87 2.36 -1.44
CA ALA A 73 -9.37 2.74 -2.75
C ALA A 73 -9.96 1.86 -3.88
N ALA A 74 -10.12 0.56 -3.63
CA ALA A 74 -10.73 -0.37 -4.57
C ALA A 74 -12.22 -0.13 -4.79
N ASP A 75 -12.94 0.28 -3.74
CA ASP A 75 -14.35 0.68 -3.84
C ASP A 75 -14.53 1.87 -4.77
N LYS A 76 -13.71 2.92 -4.61
CA LYS A 76 -13.72 4.12 -5.47
C LYS A 76 -13.48 3.82 -6.95
N CYS A 77 -12.79 2.73 -7.26
CA CYS A 77 -12.45 2.32 -8.62
C CYS A 77 -13.40 1.23 -9.17
N ASP A 78 -14.53 0.95 -8.52
CA ASP A 78 -15.45 -0.14 -8.88
C ASP A 78 -14.75 -1.52 -8.99
N ALA A 79 -13.65 -1.71 -8.24
CA ALA A 79 -12.79 -2.89 -8.30
C ALA A 79 -13.18 -3.94 -7.24
N THR A 80 -14.41 -4.46 -7.32
CA THR A 80 -15.00 -5.35 -6.30
C THR A 80 -14.13 -6.55 -5.92
N ASN A 81 -13.48 -7.20 -6.90
CA ASN A 81 -12.60 -8.34 -6.61
C ASN A 81 -11.41 -7.94 -5.73
N SER A 82 -10.80 -6.79 -6.03
CA SER A 82 -9.68 -6.24 -5.26
C SER A 82 -10.14 -5.84 -3.86
N GLN A 83 -11.31 -5.21 -3.75
CA GLN A 83 -11.91 -4.80 -2.48
C GLN A 83 -12.14 -6.01 -1.56
N CYS A 84 -12.83 -7.05 -2.03
CA CYS A 84 -13.12 -8.24 -1.23
C CYS A 84 -11.83 -8.92 -0.74
N LYS A 85 -10.80 -9.00 -1.60
CA LYS A 85 -9.49 -9.55 -1.21
C LYS A 85 -8.82 -8.69 -0.16
N ALA A 86 -8.87 -7.36 -0.29
CA ALA A 86 -8.31 -6.42 0.68
C ALA A 86 -8.92 -6.63 2.07
N TYR A 87 -10.26 -6.64 2.16
CA TYR A 87 -10.95 -6.81 3.43
C TYR A 87 -10.74 -8.21 4.02
N LEU A 88 -10.71 -9.26 3.19
CA LEU A 88 -10.35 -10.59 3.67
C LEU A 88 -8.92 -10.61 4.23
N SER A 89 -7.95 -10.03 3.52
CA SER A 89 -6.56 -9.90 4.02
C SER A 89 -6.51 -9.16 5.36
N ALA A 90 -7.23 -8.05 5.52
CA ALA A 90 -7.26 -7.32 6.80
C ALA A 90 -7.81 -8.14 7.98
N ILE A 91 -8.64 -9.16 7.73
CA ILE A 91 -9.25 -10.00 8.77
C ILE A 91 -8.38 -11.22 9.13
N ILE A 92 -7.68 -11.80 8.15
CA ILE A 92 -6.96 -13.09 8.34
C ILE A 92 -5.52 -12.93 8.82
N LEU A 93 -4.96 -11.72 8.78
CA LEU A 93 -3.57 -11.44 9.15
C LEU A 93 -3.29 -11.57 10.64
#